data_AF-B0G4S8-F1
#
_entry.id   AF-B0G4S8-F1
#
_cell.length_a   1.000
_cell.length_b   1.000
_cell.length_c   1.000
_cell.angle_alpha   90.00
_cell.angle_beta   90.00
_cell.angle_gamma   90.00
#
_symmetry.space_group_name_H-M   'P 1'
#
loop_
_entity.id
_entity.type
_entity.pdbx_description
1 polymer ?
#
loop_
_entity_poly.entity_id
_entity_poly.type
_entity_poly.pdbx_seq_one_letter_code
_entity_poly.pdbx_strand_id
1 'polypeptide(L)'
;MELRERIFQETEREKAQDYLWNELVLLQSQTFRTVKGLEYTYQIRGNEMFVSRKTKSITKASVDLALEKIIELSGEVAGPKKLKCFGASYLYPIFIEMGLIKSS
;
A
#
# COMPACT_ATOMS: atom_id res chain seq x y z
N MET A 1 9.13 -3.22 -17.02
CA MET A 1 7.76 -3.48 -16.56
C MET A 1 7.62 -2.86 -15.19
N GLU A 2 6.85 -1.79 -15.09
CA GLU A 2 6.62 -1.10 -13.82
C GLU A 2 5.80 -1.98 -12.87
N LEU A 3 5.91 -1.76 -11.55
CA LEU A 3 5.18 -2.55 -10.55
C LEU A 3 3.67 -2.58 -10.84
N ARG A 4 3.12 -1.45 -11.29
CA ARG A 4 1.71 -1.33 -11.71
C ARG A 4 1.36 -2.34 -12.80
N GLU A 5 2.14 -2.40 -13.88
CA GLU A 5 1.88 -3.34 -14.98
C GLU A 5 1.92 -4.79 -14.50
N ARG A 6 2.94 -5.13 -13.67
CA ARG A 6 3.07 -6.46 -13.06
C ARG A 6 1.83 -6.85 -12.25
N ILE A 7 1.34 -5.95 -11.40
CA ILE A 7 0.21 -6.20 -10.51
C ILE A 7 -1.12 -6.25 -11.27
N PHE A 8 -1.34 -5.39 -12.26
CA PHE A 8 -2.62 -5.30 -12.98
C PHE A 8 -2.78 -6.34 -14.11
N GLN A 9 -1.69 -6.97 -14.56
CA GLN A 9 -1.74 -8.07 -15.55
C GLN A 9 -1.67 -9.48 -14.91
N GLU A 10 -1.26 -9.57 -13.64
CA GLU A 10 -1.13 -10.85 -12.94
C GLU A 10 -2.51 -11.45 -12.62
N THR A 11 -2.74 -12.68 -13.09
CA THR A 11 -4.00 -13.42 -12.84
C THR A 11 -3.97 -14.18 -11.51
N GLU A 12 -2.78 -14.45 -10.98
CA GLU A 12 -2.57 -15.12 -9.70
C GLU A 12 -2.60 -14.11 -8.54
N ARG A 13 -3.75 -13.99 -7.85
CA ARG A 13 -4.00 -13.02 -6.76
C ARG A 13 -2.90 -12.99 -5.69
N GLU A 14 -2.44 -14.15 -5.24
CA GLU A 14 -1.40 -14.28 -4.20
C GLU A 14 -0.05 -13.72 -4.67
N LYS A 15 0.27 -13.92 -5.95
CA LYS A 15 1.51 -13.45 -6.59
C LYS A 15 1.51 -11.94 -6.79
N ALA A 16 0.36 -11.34 -7.12
CA ALA A 16 0.18 -9.89 -7.14
C ALA A 16 0.33 -9.28 -5.72
N GLN A 17 -0.23 -9.93 -4.70
CA GLN A 17 -0.07 -9.56 -3.29
C GLN A 17 1.40 -9.65 -2.82
N ASP A 18 2.13 -10.68 -3.26
CA ASP A 18 3.53 -10.85 -2.92
C ASP A 18 4.45 -9.87 -3.67
N TYR A 19 4.15 -9.49 -4.92
CA TYR A 19 4.84 -8.36 -5.57
C TYR A 19 4.70 -7.08 -4.75
N LEU A 20 3.49 -6.75 -4.29
CA LEU A 20 3.25 -5.58 -3.46
C LEU A 20 4.01 -5.67 -2.12
N TRP A 21 3.95 -6.82 -1.44
CA TRP A 21 4.58 -6.98 -0.14
C TRP A 21 6.11 -6.88 -0.23
N ASN A 22 6.71 -7.46 -1.27
CA ASN A 22 8.14 -7.34 -1.55
C ASN A 22 8.54 -5.88 -1.82
N GLU A 23 7.76 -5.12 -2.58
CA GLU A 23 8.03 -3.69 -2.78
C GLU A 23 7.95 -2.91 -1.46
N LEU A 24 6.94 -3.20 -0.62
CA LEU A 24 6.84 -2.58 0.71
C LEU A 24 8.04 -2.90 1.61
N VAL A 25 8.66 -4.08 1.47
CA VAL A 25 9.90 -4.43 2.18
C VAL A 25 11.09 -3.62 1.65
N LEU A 26 11.14 -3.30 0.36
CA LEU A 26 12.19 -2.46 -0.24
C LEU A 26 12.05 -0.97 0.13
N LEU A 27 10.82 -0.44 0.16
CA LEU A 27 10.57 0.97 0.51
C LEU A 27 10.53 1.27 2.02
N GLN A 28 10.78 0.28 2.88
CA GLN A 28 10.77 0.51 4.34
C GLN A 28 11.86 1.50 4.78
N SER A 29 11.64 2.18 5.90
CA SER A 29 12.45 3.32 6.40
C SER A 29 12.45 4.58 5.52
N GLN A 30 11.85 4.59 4.34
CA GLN A 30 11.61 5.83 3.59
C GLN A 30 10.56 6.70 4.29
N THR A 31 10.65 8.01 4.10
CA THR A 31 9.72 9.00 4.68
C THR A 31 8.57 9.28 3.75
N PHE A 32 7.36 9.00 4.21
CA PHE A 32 6.12 9.29 3.51
C PHE A 32 5.33 10.37 4.24
N ARG A 33 4.47 11.10 3.51
CA ARG A 33 3.55 12.09 4.07
C ARG A 33 2.11 11.62 3.92
N THR A 34 1.36 11.64 5.02
CA THR A 34 -0.10 11.42 4.95
C THR A 34 -0.76 12.55 4.15
N VAL A 35 -2.01 12.34 3.69
CA VAL A 35 -2.83 13.38 3.03
C VAL A 35 -2.97 14.67 3.88
N LYS A 36 -2.73 14.61 5.20
CA LYS A 36 -2.72 15.77 6.11
C LYS A 36 -1.33 16.40 6.30
N GLY A 37 -0.34 16.06 5.47
CA GLY A 37 1.04 16.55 5.55
C GLY A 37 1.90 15.96 6.68
N LEU A 38 1.36 15.06 7.51
CA LEU A 38 2.12 14.45 8.61
C LEU A 38 3.11 13.40 8.07
N GLU A 39 4.40 13.62 8.32
CA GLU A 39 5.48 12.70 8.00
C GLU A 39 5.53 11.47 8.90
N TYR A 40 5.87 10.31 8.32
CA TYR A 40 6.11 9.06 9.03
C TYR A 40 7.04 8.16 8.21
N THR A 41 7.59 7.16 8.88
CA THR A 41 8.30 6.02 8.30
C THR A 41 7.61 4.74 8.76
N TYR A 42 7.99 3.60 8.16
CA TYR A 42 7.57 2.30 8.65
C TYR A 42 8.70 1.27 8.58
N GLN A 43 8.55 0.18 9.33
CA GLN A 43 9.38 -1.03 9.25
C GLN A 43 8.49 -2.26 9.05
N ILE A 44 8.99 -3.28 8.37
CA ILE A 44 8.30 -4.58 8.25
C ILE A 44 8.99 -5.62 9.14
N ARG A 45 8.19 -6.45 9.83
CA ARG A 45 8.64 -7.57 10.65
C ARG A 45 7.70 -8.75 10.39
N GLY A 46 8.18 -9.78 9.68
CA GLY A 46 7.33 -10.87 9.22
C GLY A 46 6.17 -10.36 8.34
N ASN A 47 4.93 -10.69 8.71
CA ASN A 47 3.70 -10.29 8.00
C ASN A 47 3.06 -9.01 8.58
N GLU A 48 3.84 -8.16 9.26
CA GLU A 48 3.35 -6.94 9.90
C GLU A 48 4.19 -5.71 9.57
N MET A 49 3.50 -4.60 9.29
CA MET A 49 4.07 -3.28 9.07
C MET A 49 3.84 -2.39 10.30
N PHE A 50 4.91 -1.84 10.85
CA PHE A 50 4.91 -0.95 12.02
C PHE A 50 5.18 0.48 11.56
N VAL A 51 4.16 1.34 11.63
CA VAL A 51 4.23 2.75 11.23
C VAL A 51 4.62 3.59 12.44
N SER A 52 5.62 4.46 12.32
CA SER A 52 6.18 5.24 13.45
C SER A 52 5.17 6.12 14.20
N ARG A 53 4.08 6.55 13.55
CA ARG A 53 2.98 7.31 14.13
C ARG A 53 1.82 6.47 14.71
N LYS A 54 1.95 5.13 14.79
CA LYS A 54 0.83 4.22 15.07
C LYS A 54 1.24 3.10 16.03
N THR A 55 0.45 2.89 17.08
CA THR A 55 0.72 1.86 18.10
C THR A 55 0.41 0.44 17.64
N LYS A 56 -0.63 0.25 16.81
CA LYS A 56 -0.98 -1.03 16.21
C LYS A 56 -0.35 -1.18 14.83
N SER A 57 0.22 -2.34 14.56
CA SER A 57 0.68 -2.80 13.25
C SER A 57 -0.43 -2.81 12.19
N ILE A 58 -0.03 -2.83 10.93
CA ILE A 58 -0.88 -3.13 9.77
C ILE A 58 -0.45 -4.52 9.28
N THR A 59 -1.36 -5.49 9.22
CA THR A 59 -1.05 -6.86 8.78
C THR A 59 -0.95 -6.96 7.25
N LYS A 60 -0.21 -7.95 6.73
CA LYS A 60 -0.18 -8.27 5.28
C LYS A 60 -1.60 -8.41 4.72
N ALA A 61 -2.47 -9.16 5.40
CA ALA A 61 -3.89 -9.27 5.03
C ALA A 61 -4.64 -7.92 4.95
N SER A 62 -4.27 -6.91 5.75
CA SER A 62 -4.86 -5.55 5.65
C SER A 62 -4.35 -4.78 4.43
N VAL A 63 -3.11 -5.06 3.99
CA VAL A 63 -2.51 -4.55 2.75
C VAL A 63 -3.11 -5.26 1.53
N ASP A 64 -3.26 -6.57 1.59
CA ASP A 64 -3.86 -7.42 0.55
C ASP A 64 -5.30 -6.95 0.23
N LEU A 65 -6.12 -6.69 1.25
CA LEU A 65 -7.46 -6.10 1.09
C LEU A 65 -7.43 -4.69 0.46
N ALA A 66 -6.37 -3.92 0.70
CA ALA A 66 -6.20 -2.61 0.10
C ALA A 66 -5.86 -2.72 -1.40
N LEU A 67 -5.01 -3.70 -1.76
CA LEU A 67 -4.65 -4.01 -3.14
C LEU A 67 -5.88 -4.45 -3.95
N GLU A 68 -6.72 -5.32 -3.39
CA GLU A 68 -7.99 -5.73 -4.01
C GLU A 68 -8.85 -4.53 -4.38
N LYS A 69 -8.95 -3.52 -3.50
CA LYS A 69 -9.69 -2.27 -3.77
C LYS A 69 -9.00 -1.33 -4.74
N ILE A 70 -7.68 -1.43 -4.91
CA ILE A 70 -6.96 -0.71 -5.97
C ILE A 70 -7.25 -1.35 -7.34
N ILE A 71 -7.21 -2.68 -7.42
CA ILE A 71 -7.48 -3.43 -8.66
C ILE A 71 -8.95 -3.28 -9.07
N GLU A 72 -9.91 -3.46 -8.15
CA GLU A 72 -11.36 -3.27 -8.37
C GLU A 72 -11.70 -1.87 -8.90
N LEU A 73 -10.94 -0.85 -8.52
CA LEU A 73 -11.12 0.54 -8.95
C LEU A 73 -10.17 0.94 -10.09
N SER A 74 -9.47 0.03 -10.76
CA SER A 74 -8.51 0.35 -11.84
C SER A 74 -7.41 1.35 -11.44
N GLY A 75 -7.09 1.46 -10.14
CA GLY A 75 -6.20 2.46 -9.56
C GLY A 75 -6.82 3.85 -9.32
N GLU A 76 -8.12 4.05 -9.58
CA GLU A 76 -8.84 5.32 -9.42
C GLU A 76 -9.40 5.48 -8.00
N VAL A 77 -8.48 5.42 -7.03
CA VAL A 77 -8.82 5.48 -5.60
C VAL A 77 -8.83 6.95 -5.15
N ALA A 78 -9.99 7.58 -5.12
CA ALA A 78 -10.15 9.02 -4.78
C ALA A 78 -9.76 9.44 -3.33
N GLY A 79 -9.17 8.55 -2.53
CA GLY A 79 -8.71 8.87 -1.17
C GLY A 79 -8.60 7.66 -0.24
N PRO A 80 -7.91 7.79 0.91
CA PRO A 80 -7.62 6.68 1.82
C PRO A 80 -8.85 5.87 2.25
N LYS A 81 -10.00 6.53 2.48
CA LYS A 81 -11.24 5.85 2.91
C LYS A 81 -11.75 4.81 1.90
N LYS A 82 -11.40 4.93 0.61
CA LYS A 82 -11.84 4.00 -0.45
C LYS A 82 -11.11 2.65 -0.40
N LEU A 83 -9.91 2.58 0.20
CA LEU A 83 -9.19 1.32 0.42
C LEU A 83 -9.88 0.36 1.41
N LYS A 84 -10.82 0.85 2.23
CA LYS A 84 -11.64 0.08 3.19
C LYS A 84 -10.86 -0.81 4.19
N CYS A 85 -9.56 -0.59 4.37
CA CYS A 85 -8.69 -1.38 5.23
C CYS A 85 -8.19 -0.62 6.49
N PHE A 86 -7.66 -1.35 7.46
CA PHE A 86 -7.01 -0.75 8.63
C PHE A 86 -5.67 -0.12 8.24
N GLY A 87 -5.44 1.13 8.66
CA GLY A 87 -4.20 1.85 8.34
C GLY A 87 -4.17 2.50 6.95
N ALA A 88 -5.28 2.50 6.22
CA ALA A 88 -5.41 3.11 4.90
C ALA A 88 -4.83 4.54 4.77
N SER A 89 -4.89 5.36 5.83
CA SER A 89 -4.30 6.72 5.87
C SER A 89 -2.79 6.77 5.67
N TYR A 90 -2.10 5.64 5.93
CA TYR A 90 -0.65 5.47 5.78
C TYR A 90 -0.31 4.61 4.54
N LEU A 91 -1.20 3.70 4.13
CA LEU A 91 -0.99 2.91 2.91
C LEU A 91 -1.22 3.74 1.64
N TYR A 92 -2.24 4.62 1.66
CA TYR A 92 -2.66 5.40 0.49
C TYR A 92 -1.54 6.22 -0.20
N PRO A 93 -0.76 7.07 0.50
CA PRO A 93 0.32 7.81 -0.17
C PRO A 93 1.48 6.91 -0.63
N ILE A 94 1.74 5.77 0.04
CA ILE A 94 2.73 4.79 -0.42
C ILE A 94 2.29 4.19 -1.77
N PHE A 95 1.00 3.87 -1.91
CA PHE A 95 0.46 3.33 -3.16
C PHE A 95 0.36 4.37 -4.30
N ILE A 96 0.37 5.67 -3.98
CA ILE A 96 0.57 6.73 -4.98
C ILE A 96 2.04 6.73 -5.45
N GLU A 97 2.99 6.72 -4.51
CA GLU A 97 4.43 6.68 -4.82
C GLU A 97 4.81 5.45 -5.68
N MET A 98 4.20 4.29 -5.40
CA MET A 98 4.34 3.06 -6.18
C MET A 98 3.62 3.07 -7.56
N GLY A 99 2.93 4.16 -7.93
CA GLY A 99 2.15 4.26 -9.17
C GLY A 99 0.90 3.36 -9.23
N LEU A 100 0.51 2.72 -8.12
CA LEU A 100 -0.66 1.83 -8.06
C LEU A 100 -1.98 2.60 -8.00
N ILE A 101 -1.97 3.76 -7.34
CA ILE A 101 -3.06 4.74 -7.35
C ILE A 101 -2.67 5.87 -8.31
N LYS A 102 -3.58 6.21 -9.24
CA LYS A 102 -3.38 7.36 -10.13
C LYS A 102 -3.49 8.64 -9.31
N SER A 103 -2.41 9.41 -9.18
CA SER A 103 -2.57 10.83 -8.82
C SER A 103 -3.14 11.57 -10.04
N SER A 104 -4.13 12.41 -9.79
CA SER A 104 -4.52 13.48 -10.72
C SER A 104 -3.54 14.65 -10.65
#